data_AF-A0A2N4YAR1-F1
#
_entry.id   AF-A0A2N4YAR1-F1
#
_cell.length_a   1.000
_cell.length_b   1.000
_cell.length_c   1.000
_cell.angle_alpha   90.00
_cell.angle_beta   90.00
_cell.angle_gamma   90.00
#
_symmetry.space_group_name_H-M   'P 1'
#
loop_
_entity.id
_entity.type
_entity.pdbx_description
1 polymer ?
#
loop_
_entity_poly.entity_id
_entity_poly.type
_entity_poly.pdbx_seq_one_letter_code
_entity_poly.pdbx_strand_id
1 'polypeptide(L)'
;MAAVSGTQPNLCVAECEELIAFLEDLCAESGSGSFVRNLSGRNERWVSVHDLLPDKKIETLDRFAFRPLRKSDRFSSGNLKVHYVLDEDFVNNGSAIVVFALVGSQWTHVIHLRDQNDFTPAEKWLEGQE
;
A
#
# COMPACT_ATOMS: atom_id res chain seq x y z
N MET A 1 -0.46 -17.04 -25.18
CA MET A 1 0.50 -16.46 -24.22
C MET A 1 0.35 -14.96 -24.28
N ALA A 2 -0.07 -14.32 -23.20
CA ALA A 2 -0.16 -12.86 -23.16
C ALA A 2 1.26 -12.28 -23.11
N ALA A 3 1.63 -11.46 -24.09
CA ALA A 3 2.85 -10.68 -24.04
C ALA A 3 2.68 -9.61 -22.97
N VAL A 4 3.33 -9.78 -21.82
CA VAL A 4 3.38 -8.78 -20.76
C VAL A 4 4.41 -7.73 -21.16
N SER A 5 3.99 -6.70 -21.92
CA SER A 5 4.81 -5.50 -22.09
C SER A 5 4.58 -4.60 -20.88
N GLY A 6 5.51 -4.65 -19.93
CA GLY A 6 5.43 -3.82 -18.75
C GLY A 6 6.32 -2.61 -18.85
N THR A 7 5.74 -1.43 -18.69
CA THR A 7 6.49 -0.25 -18.30
C THR A 7 6.68 -0.29 -16.78
N GLN A 8 7.91 -0.51 -16.31
CA GLN A 8 8.28 0.02 -15.00
C GLN A 8 7.97 1.53 -15.03
N PRO A 9 7.37 2.11 -13.97
CA PRO A 9 7.34 3.54 -13.89
C PRO A 9 8.80 3.99 -13.82
N ASN A 10 9.19 4.89 -14.72
CA ASN A 10 10.55 5.43 -14.75
C ASN A 10 10.74 6.44 -13.60
N LEU A 11 10.48 6.01 -12.37
CA LEU A 11 10.88 6.73 -11.19
C LEU A 11 12.41 6.74 -11.12
N CYS A 12 13.03 7.87 -10.80
CA CYS A 12 14.46 7.86 -10.51
C CYS A 12 14.67 7.10 -9.18
N VAL A 13 15.85 6.49 -9.01
CA VAL A 13 16.15 5.64 -7.84
C VAL A 13 15.85 6.37 -6.51
N ALA A 14 16.22 7.65 -6.41
CA ALA A 14 16.00 8.44 -5.19
C ALA A 14 14.50 8.72 -4.90
N GLU A 15 13.67 8.92 -5.91
CA GLU A 15 12.22 9.16 -5.70
C GLU A 15 11.45 7.87 -5.43
N CYS A 16 11.92 6.75 -5.99
CA CYS A 16 11.49 5.42 -5.54
C CYS A 16 11.80 5.22 -4.05
N GLU A 17 12.99 5.60 -3.60
CA GLU A 17 13.39 5.51 -2.18
C GLU A 17 12.53 6.42 -1.29
N GLU A 18 12.27 7.67 -1.69
CA GLU A 18 11.40 8.58 -0.93
C GLU A 18 9.95 8.06 -0.84
N LEU A 19 9.40 7.52 -1.94
CA LEU A 19 8.08 6.92 -1.94
C LEU A 19 8.05 5.67 -1.04
N ILE A 20 9.04 4.79 -1.15
CA ILE A 20 9.14 3.58 -0.31
C ILE A 20 9.20 3.97 1.17
N ALA A 21 10.07 4.91 1.54
CA ALA A 21 10.19 5.39 2.91
C ALA A 21 8.86 5.96 3.43
N PHE A 22 8.16 6.74 2.60
CA PHE A 22 6.82 7.23 2.94
C PHE A 22 5.82 6.08 3.20
N LEU A 23 5.82 5.04 2.36
CA LEU A 23 4.92 3.89 2.53
C LEU A 23 5.28 3.03 3.75
N GLU A 24 6.57 2.87 4.04
CA GLU A 24 7.06 2.21 5.26
C GLU A 24 6.63 2.98 6.50
N ASP A 25 6.76 4.31 6.50
CA ASP A 25 6.30 5.18 7.58
C ASP A 25 4.77 5.06 7.78
N LEU A 26 3.97 5.03 6.70
CA LEU A 26 2.53 4.79 6.81
C LEU A 26 2.21 3.47 7.52
N CYS A 27 2.93 2.41 7.16
CA CYS A 27 2.71 1.08 7.70
C CYS A 27 3.22 0.93 9.15
N ALA A 28 4.19 1.73 9.56
CA ALA A 28 4.74 1.73 10.92
C ALA A 28 3.88 2.51 11.93
N GLU A 29 2.89 3.27 11.47
CA GLU A 29 2.04 4.05 12.36
C GLU A 29 1.19 3.18 13.29
N SER A 30 1.19 3.57 14.57
CA SER A 30 0.36 2.96 15.60
C SER A 30 -0.78 3.90 16.00
N GLY A 31 -1.88 3.32 16.48
CA GLY A 31 -3.04 4.07 16.97
C GLY A 31 -4.37 3.65 16.34
N SER A 32 -5.45 4.27 16.80
CA SER A 32 -6.81 3.96 16.36
C SER A 32 -7.16 4.47 14.96
N GLY A 33 -6.35 5.38 14.41
CA GLY A 33 -6.51 5.91 13.05
C GLY A 33 -5.32 5.62 12.14
N SER A 34 -4.51 4.62 12.47
CA SER A 34 -3.34 4.27 11.64
C SER A 34 -3.77 3.73 10.27
N PHE A 35 -2.90 3.90 9.29
CA PHE A 35 -3.14 3.46 7.92
C PHE A 35 -3.50 1.97 7.84
N VAL A 36 -2.72 1.10 8.50
CA VAL A 36 -2.93 -0.35 8.52
C VAL A 36 -4.27 -0.73 9.16
N ARG A 37 -4.65 -0.06 10.25
CA ARG A 37 -5.95 -0.31 10.90
C ARG A 37 -7.12 0.05 9.99
N ASN A 38 -7.03 1.20 9.31
CA ASN A 38 -8.07 1.62 8.36
C ASN A 38 -8.12 0.70 7.14
N LEU A 39 -6.98 0.21 6.68
CA LEU A 39 -6.86 -0.68 5.53
C LEU A 39 -7.38 -2.09 5.84
N SER A 40 -7.01 -2.68 6.98
CA SER A 40 -7.43 -4.03 7.38
C SER A 40 -8.94 -4.17 7.62
N GLY A 41 -9.63 -3.07 7.93
CA GLY A 41 -11.09 -3.03 8.05
C GLY A 41 -11.85 -2.89 6.73
N ARG A 42 -11.17 -2.93 5.57
CA ARG A 42 -11.78 -2.84 4.24
C ARG A 42 -12.04 -4.21 3.66
N ASN A 43 -13.21 -4.39 3.05
CA ASN A 43 -13.55 -5.61 2.32
C ASN A 43 -13.09 -5.53 0.84
N GLU A 44 -12.73 -4.34 0.37
CA GLU A 44 -12.25 -4.16 -0.99
C GLU A 44 -10.84 -4.76 -1.18
N ARG A 45 -10.68 -5.58 -2.22
CA ARG A 45 -9.38 -6.18 -2.55
C ARG A 45 -8.30 -5.13 -2.86
N TRP A 46 -8.64 -4.09 -3.62
CA TRP A 46 -7.71 -3.01 -3.93
C TRP A 46 -8.34 -1.69 -3.59
N VAL A 47 -7.69 -0.94 -2.72
CA VAL A 47 -8.12 0.40 -2.29
C VAL A 47 -7.12 1.42 -2.82
N SER A 48 -7.55 2.65 -3.13
CA SER A 48 -6.58 3.72 -3.37
C SER A 48 -5.88 4.08 -2.08
N VAL A 49 -4.56 4.23 -2.11
CA VAL A 49 -3.81 4.78 -0.96
C VAL A 49 -4.36 6.17 -0.62
N HIS A 50 -4.68 6.97 -1.64
CA HIS A 50 -5.26 8.30 -1.48
C HIS A 50 -6.53 8.29 -0.59
N ASP A 51 -7.41 7.30 -0.74
CA ASP A 51 -8.69 7.22 -0.01
C ASP A 51 -8.52 6.83 1.47
N LEU A 52 -7.33 6.38 1.87
CA LEU A 52 -6.99 5.95 3.22
C LEU A 52 -6.16 6.97 3.99
N LEU A 53 -5.69 8.02 3.31
CA LEU A 53 -4.80 9.02 3.89
C LEU A 53 -5.59 10.21 4.45
N PRO A 54 -5.14 10.81 5.57
CA PRO A 54 -5.61 12.13 5.97
C PRO A 54 -5.07 13.21 5.02
N ASP A 55 -5.78 14.34 4.92
CA ASP A 55 -5.48 15.45 3.99
C ASP A 55 -3.99 15.85 3.93
N LYS A 56 -3.32 15.96 5.08
CA LYS A 56 -1.90 16.35 5.14
C LYS A 56 -0.96 15.37 4.43
N LYS A 57 -1.31 14.08 4.40
CA LYS A 57 -0.51 13.04 3.74
C LYS A 57 -0.87 12.88 2.27
N ILE A 58 -2.11 13.22 1.90
CA ILE A 58 -2.51 13.32 0.49
C ILE A 58 -1.61 14.32 -0.23
N GLU A 59 -1.37 15.50 0.33
CA GLU A 59 -0.45 16.48 -0.25
C GLU A 59 0.97 15.91 -0.46
N THR A 60 1.43 15.06 0.45
CA THR A 60 2.74 14.41 0.33
C THR A 60 2.74 13.37 -0.78
N LEU A 61 1.71 12.54 -0.88
CA LEU A 61 1.53 11.58 -1.96
C LEU A 61 1.42 12.28 -3.33
N ASP A 62 0.66 13.38 -3.41
CA ASP A 62 0.50 14.18 -4.63
C ASP A 62 1.83 14.77 -5.10
N ARG A 63 2.72 15.18 -4.19
CA ARG A 63 4.06 15.65 -4.56
C ARG A 63 4.88 14.56 -5.26
N PHE A 64 4.75 13.30 -4.86
CA PHE A 64 5.38 12.18 -5.55
C PHE A 64 4.70 11.89 -6.90
N ALA A 65 3.37 11.95 -6.95
CA ALA A 65 2.57 11.64 -8.13
C ALA A 65 2.75 12.66 -9.27
N PHE A 66 2.83 13.95 -8.94
CA PHE A 66 2.84 15.06 -9.90
C PHE A 66 4.21 15.68 -10.15
N ARG A 67 5.28 15.23 -9.48
CA ARG A 67 6.65 15.72 -9.77
C ARG A 67 7.04 15.38 -11.22
N PRO A 68 7.69 16.29 -11.96
CA PRO A 68 8.04 16.06 -13.37
C PRO A 68 9.22 15.09 -13.50
N LEU A 69 8.92 13.80 -13.43
CA LEU A 69 9.79 12.71 -13.85
C LEU A 69 9.63 12.51 -15.35
N ARG A 70 10.35 13.33 -16.13
CA ARG A 70 10.12 13.49 -17.58
C ARG A 70 8.64 13.83 -17.87
N LYS A 71 8.28 14.14 -19.12
CA LYS A 71 6.87 14.49 -19.43
C LYS A 71 5.93 13.27 -19.40
N SER A 72 6.47 12.05 -19.33
CA SER A 72 5.76 10.79 -19.50
C SER A 72 5.47 10.03 -18.19
N ASP A 73 6.16 10.32 -17.08
CA ASP A 73 6.18 9.40 -15.93
C ASP A 73 5.43 9.97 -14.70
N ARG A 74 4.54 10.94 -14.92
CA ARG A 74 3.59 11.39 -13.89
C ARG A 74 2.50 10.34 -13.71
N PHE A 75 2.09 10.11 -12.48
CA PHE A 75 0.90 9.33 -12.17
C PHE A 75 -0.10 10.16 -11.39
N SER A 76 -1.37 9.76 -11.38
CA SER A 76 -2.34 10.31 -10.44
C SER A 76 -2.17 9.57 -9.11
N SER A 77 -2.13 10.27 -7.99
CA SER A 77 -2.09 9.65 -6.65
C SER A 77 -3.18 8.60 -6.43
N GLY A 78 -4.34 8.75 -7.08
CA GLY A 78 -5.42 7.76 -7.11
C GLY A 78 -5.07 6.41 -7.75
N ASN A 79 -4.01 6.36 -8.58
CA ASN A 79 -3.52 5.15 -9.25
C ASN A 79 -2.60 4.31 -8.36
N LEU A 80 -2.11 4.84 -7.24
CA LEU A 80 -1.42 4.03 -6.25
C LEU A 80 -2.47 3.24 -5.45
N LYS A 81 -2.49 1.92 -5.64
CA LYS A 81 -3.39 0.99 -4.99
C LYS A 81 -2.67 0.20 -3.92
N VAL A 82 -3.43 -0.23 -2.93
CA VAL A 82 -2.95 -1.06 -1.83
C VAL A 82 -3.90 -2.23 -1.59
N HIS A 83 -3.33 -3.38 -1.25
CA HIS A 83 -4.03 -4.57 -0.82
C HIS A 83 -3.41 -5.08 0.49
N TYR A 84 -4.26 -5.44 1.45
CA TYR A 84 -3.87 -6.08 2.69
C TYR A 84 -4.20 -7.56 2.63
N VAL A 85 -3.20 -8.40 2.86
CA VAL A 85 -3.31 -9.86 2.83
C VAL A 85 -2.88 -10.37 4.19
N LEU A 86 -3.78 -11.02 4.91
CA LEU A 86 -3.42 -11.75 6.12
C LEU A 86 -2.66 -13.01 5.74
N ASP A 87 -1.57 -13.27 6.46
CA ASP A 87 -0.59 -14.29 6.09
C ASP A 87 -0.64 -15.49 7.05
N GLU A 88 -0.26 -15.31 8.32
CA GLU A 88 -0.30 -16.36 9.35
C GLU A 88 -0.70 -15.76 10.72
N ASP A 89 -1.45 -16.48 11.56
CA ASP A 89 -1.91 -16.00 12.88
C ASP A 89 -1.03 -16.45 14.06
N PHE A 90 -0.17 -17.46 13.85
CA PHE A 90 0.58 -18.13 14.91
C PHE A 90 2.01 -17.59 15.14
N VAL A 91 2.56 -16.78 14.23
CA VAL A 91 3.89 -16.15 14.36
C VAL A 91 3.74 -14.66 14.63
N ASN A 92 4.51 -14.11 15.59
CA ASN A 92 4.56 -12.67 15.92
C ASN A 92 3.18 -12.02 16.18
N ASN A 93 2.29 -12.70 16.91
CA ASN A 93 0.92 -12.21 17.19
C ASN A 93 0.12 -11.85 15.91
N GLY A 94 0.31 -12.65 14.86
CA GLY A 94 -0.31 -12.48 13.55
C GLY A 94 0.54 -11.65 12.59
N SER A 95 0.66 -12.09 11.34
CA SER A 95 1.34 -11.40 10.25
C SER A 95 0.38 -11.01 9.13
N ALA A 96 0.75 -9.95 8.42
CA ALA A 96 0.09 -9.56 7.20
C ALA A 96 1.11 -9.02 6.20
N ILE A 97 0.72 -9.03 4.94
CA ILE A 97 1.47 -8.49 3.82
C ILE A 97 0.65 -7.33 3.25
N VAL A 98 1.28 -6.16 3.15
CA VAL A 98 0.73 -5.00 2.46
C VAL A 98 1.39 -4.89 1.10
N VAL A 99 0.60 -5.00 0.04
CA VAL A 99 1.05 -4.89 -1.34
C VAL A 99 0.60 -3.55 -1.90
N PHE A 100 1.56 -2.72 -2.28
CA PHE A 100 1.33 -1.50 -3.05
C PHE A 100 1.59 -1.77 -4.53
N ALA A 101 0.73 -1.24 -5.40
CA ALA A 101 0.86 -1.34 -6.84
C ALA A 101 0.47 -0.04 -7.51
N LEU A 102 1.26 0.40 -8.50
CA LEU A 102 0.93 1.57 -9.30
C LEU A 102 0.22 1.13 -10.58
N VAL A 103 -1.06 1.47 -10.70
CA VAL A 103 -1.91 1.12 -11.87
C VAL A 103 -1.32 1.72 -13.15
N GLY A 104 -1.26 0.89 -14.19
CA GLY A 104 -0.64 1.25 -15.47
C GLY A 104 0.87 1.06 -15.51
N SER A 105 1.46 0.43 -14.48
CA SER A 105 2.88 0.12 -14.40
C SER A 105 3.13 -1.28 -13.83
N GLN A 106 4.39 -1.75 -13.88
CA GLN A 106 4.84 -2.98 -13.21
C GLN A 106 5.36 -2.77 -11.79
N TRP A 107 5.32 -1.54 -11.27
CA TRP A 107 5.88 -1.28 -9.96
C TRP A 107 4.97 -1.82 -8.87
N THR A 108 5.59 -2.58 -7.99
CA THR A 108 4.99 -3.12 -6.78
C THR A 108 5.98 -2.97 -5.64
N HIS A 109 5.47 -2.68 -4.45
CA HIS A 109 6.25 -2.69 -3.22
C HIS A 109 5.49 -3.48 -2.15
N VAL A 110 6.20 -4.30 -1.40
CA VAL A 110 5.63 -5.26 -0.46
C VAL A 110 6.22 -5.03 0.91
N ILE A 111 5.36 -4.84 1.91
CA ILE A 111 5.75 -4.66 3.30
C ILE A 111 5.16 -5.80 4.13
N HIS A 112 6.01 -6.44 4.93
CA HIS A 112 5.58 -7.45 5.90
C HIS A 112 5.33 -6.80 7.25
N LEU A 113 4.16 -7.07 7.82
CA LEU A 113 3.74 -6.58 9.12
C LEU A 113 3.65 -7.72 10.13
N ARG A 114 3.82 -7.38 11.40
CA ARG A 114 3.69 -8.25 12.57
C ARG A 114 2.65 -7.66 13.52
N ASP A 115 2.25 -8.42 14.53
CA ASP A 115 1.29 -8.02 15.56
C ASP A 115 -0.08 -7.62 14.98
N GLN A 116 -0.53 -8.36 13.96
CA GLN A 116 -1.72 -8.01 13.19
C GLN A 116 -3.04 -8.49 13.79
N ASN A 117 -3.00 -9.39 14.77
CA ASN A 117 -4.19 -9.83 15.51
C ASN A 117 -4.91 -8.67 16.23
N ASP A 118 -4.19 -7.58 16.54
CA ASP A 118 -4.73 -6.36 17.17
C ASP A 118 -5.62 -5.52 16.21
N PHE A 119 -5.54 -5.80 14.91
CA PHE A 119 -6.32 -5.14 13.86
C PHE A 119 -7.38 -6.09 13.28
N THR A 120 -6.95 -7.28 12.88
CA THR A 120 -7.86 -8.34 12.41
C THR A 120 -7.63 -9.60 13.24
N PRO A 121 -8.54 -9.91 14.19
CA PRO A 121 -8.45 -11.14 14.96
C PRO A 121 -8.48 -12.37 14.05
N ALA A 122 -7.69 -13.38 14.39
CA ALA A 122 -7.59 -14.64 13.66
C ALA A 122 -8.95 -15.29 13.38
N GLU A 123 -9.91 -15.17 14.30
CA GLU A 123 -11.27 -15.69 14.16
C GLU A 123 -11.98 -15.09 12.93
N LYS A 124 -11.94 -13.75 12.78
CA LYS A 124 -12.54 -13.07 11.62
C LYS A 124 -11.85 -13.44 10.32
N TRP A 125 -10.55 -13.70 10.38
CA TRP A 125 -9.77 -14.11 9.22
C TRP A 125 -10.12 -15.53 8.77
N LEU A 126 -10.17 -16.48 9.70
CA LEU A 126 -10.49 -17.89 9.43
C LEU A 126 -11.92 -18.10 8.97
N GLU A 127 -12.85 -17.22 9.35
CA GLU A 127 -14.24 -17.25 8.90
C GLU A 127 -14.41 -16.88 7.41
N GLY A 128 -13.35 -16.37 6.75
CA GLY A 128 -13.35 -16.08 5.32
C GLY A 128 -14.42 -15.06 4.91
N GLN A 129 -14.79 -14.13 5.81
CA GLN A 129 -15.82 -13.15 5.49
C GLN A 129 -15.33 -12.20 4.40
N GLU A 130 -16.00 -12.29 3.24
CA GLU A 130 -15.80 -11.48 2.02
C GLU A 130 -16.16 -9.99 2.21
#